data_AF-A0A7S2K0A8-F1
#
_entry.id   AF-A0A7S2K0A8-F1
#
_cell.length_a   1.000
_cell.length_b   1.000
_cell.length_c   1.000
_cell.angle_alpha   90.00
_cell.angle_beta   90.00
_cell.angle_gamma   90.00
#
_symmetry.space_group_name_H-M   'P 1'
#
loop_
_entity.id
_entity.type
_entity.pdbx_description
1 polymer ?
#
loop_
_entity_poly.entity_id
_entity_poly.type
_entity_poly.pdbx_seq_one_letter_code
_entity_poly.pdbx_strand_id
1 'polypeptide(L)'
;LTREKEPEIYDAIRFGSVLENVVFGEDTKVNFENVSITENTRVAYPLKYIPNARIPAMVEHHPKQIILLTCDAFGVLPPISKLTQDQVMYHFISGYTAKVAGTEEGVKEPE
;
A
#
# COMPACT_ATOMS: atom_id res chain seq x y z
N LEU A 1 10.95 -0.91 -3.28
CA LEU A 1 10.33 -1.59 -4.43
C LEU A 1 11.40 -2.31 -5.26
N THR A 2 11.28 -3.62 -5.46
CA THR A 2 12.14 -4.38 -6.40
C THR A 2 11.28 -5.26 -7.29
N ARG A 3 11.75 -5.54 -8.52
CA ARG A 3 11.03 -6.40 -9.45
C ARG A 3 10.82 -7.83 -8.93
N GLU A 4 11.74 -8.32 -8.10
CA GLU A 4 11.64 -9.65 -7.50
C GLU A 4 10.50 -9.75 -6.47
N LYS A 5 10.36 -8.73 -5.61
CA LYS A 5 9.34 -8.72 -4.55
C LYS A 5 7.96 -8.34 -5.07
N GLU A 6 7.90 -7.39 -6.01
CA GLU A 6 6.64 -6.81 -6.51
C GLU A 6 6.70 -6.66 -8.04
N PRO A 7 6.71 -7.76 -8.81
CA PRO A 7 6.92 -7.73 -10.26
C PRO A 7 5.83 -6.95 -11.00
N GLU A 8 4.56 -7.11 -10.62
CA GLU A 8 3.45 -6.45 -11.31
C GLU A 8 3.45 -4.93 -11.12
N ILE A 9 3.74 -4.45 -9.90
CA ILE A 9 3.84 -3.01 -9.60
C ILE A 9 5.08 -2.42 -10.27
N TYR A 10 6.22 -3.11 -10.19
CA TYR A 10 7.46 -2.68 -10.82
C TYR A 10 7.30 -2.55 -12.35
N ASP A 11 6.71 -3.55 -13.01
CA ASP A 11 6.53 -3.56 -14.47
C ASP A 11 5.43 -2.58 -14.92
N ALA A 12 4.56 -2.11 -14.02
CA ALA A 12 3.62 -1.03 -14.27
C ALA A 12 4.31 0.35 -14.33
N ILE A 13 5.56 0.48 -13.90
CA ILE A 13 6.32 1.73 -14.02
C ILE A 13 6.91 1.83 -15.42
N ARG A 14 6.18 2.48 -16.33
CA ARG A 14 6.57 2.67 -17.74
C ARG A 14 5.98 3.96 -18.28
N PHE A 15 6.18 4.24 -19.56
CA PHE A 15 5.61 5.43 -20.19
C PHE A 15 4.09 5.53 -19.93
N GLY A 16 3.64 6.71 -19.47
CA GLY A 16 2.28 6.97 -19.02
C GLY A 16 2.07 6.84 -17.50
N SER A 17 3.07 6.36 -16.75
CA SER A 17 3.11 6.45 -15.29
C SER A 17 3.74 7.77 -14.84
N VAL A 18 3.35 8.24 -13.65
CA VAL A 18 3.89 9.44 -13.01
C VAL A 18 4.57 9.04 -11.72
N LEU A 19 5.85 9.35 -11.59
CA LEU A 19 6.62 9.13 -10.37
C LEU A 19 6.64 10.42 -9.53
N GLU A 20 6.51 10.28 -8.22
CA GLU A 20 6.43 11.40 -7.28
C GLU A 20 7.45 11.21 -6.14
N ASN A 21 8.26 12.24 -5.90
CA ASN A 21 9.29 12.31 -4.84
C ASN A 21 10.35 11.20 -4.88
N VAL A 22 10.58 10.59 -6.04
CA VAL A 22 11.66 9.61 -6.24
C VAL A 22 12.96 10.27 -6.68
N VAL A 23 14.09 9.63 -6.38
CA VAL A 23 15.41 10.08 -6.82
C VAL A 23 15.93 9.19 -7.95
N PHE A 24 16.45 9.80 -9.00
CA PHE A 24 17.11 9.08 -10.10
C PHE A 24 18.60 8.89 -9.81
N GLY A 25 19.14 7.73 -10.16
CA GLY A 25 20.57 7.45 -10.19
C GLY A 25 21.23 8.01 -11.45
N GLU A 26 22.55 7.87 -11.52
CA GLU A 26 23.38 8.36 -12.63
C GLU A 26 23.04 7.67 -13.97
N ASP A 27 22.51 6.44 -13.92
CA ASP A 27 22.10 5.66 -15.08
C ASP A 27 20.66 5.95 -15.54
N THR A 28 20.06 7.04 -15.06
CA THR A 28 18.66 7.44 -15.30
C THR A 28 17.61 6.44 -14.80
N LYS A 29 17.99 5.46 -13.98
CA LYS A 29 17.03 4.60 -13.29
C LYS A 29 16.61 5.21 -11.97
N VAL A 30 15.39 4.89 -11.54
CA VAL A 30 14.91 5.29 -10.21
C VAL A 30 15.63 4.47 -9.14
N ASN A 31 16.16 5.15 -8.12
CA ASN A 31 16.64 4.52 -6.91
C ASN A 31 15.50 4.45 -5.88
N PHE A 32 14.77 3.33 -5.85
CA PHE A 32 13.63 3.11 -4.95
C PHE A 32 14.00 2.92 -3.47
N GLU A 33 15.29 2.88 -3.12
CA GLU A 33 15.76 2.83 -1.73
C GLU A 33 16.11 4.22 -1.21
N ASN A 34 16.19 5.22 -2.09
CA ASN A 34 16.52 6.58 -1.69
C ASN A 34 15.28 7.31 -1.15
N VAL A 35 15.29 7.51 0.17
CA VAL A 35 14.24 8.21 0.93
C VAL A 35 14.67 9.60 1.41
N SER A 36 15.70 10.19 0.77
CA SER A 36 16.26 11.49 1.20
C SER A 36 15.26 12.65 1.13
N ILE A 37 14.23 12.56 0.27
CA ILE A 37 13.13 13.52 0.20
C ILE A 37 12.03 13.13 1.19
N THR A 38 11.56 11.88 1.11
CA THR A 38 10.52 11.30 1.97
C THR A 38 10.52 9.77 1.84
N GLU A 39 10.06 9.06 2.86
CA GLU A 39 9.79 7.62 2.79
C GLU A 39 8.53 7.30 1.97
N ASN A 40 7.59 8.26 1.88
CA ASN A 40 6.32 8.13 1.15
C ASN A 40 6.50 8.52 -0.33
N THR A 41 7.46 7.88 -1.00
CA THR A 41 7.61 7.96 -2.46
C THR A 41 6.43 7.28 -3.14
N ARG A 42 6.00 7.79 -4.30
CA ARG A 42 4.78 7.32 -4.96
C ARG A 42 4.94 7.13 -6.46
N VAL A 43 4.05 6.31 -7.00
CA VAL A 43 3.84 6.17 -8.44
C VAL A 43 2.35 6.07 -8.73
N ALA A 44 1.89 6.81 -9.72
CA ALA A 44 0.55 6.70 -10.27
C ALA A 44 0.64 6.09 -11.67
N TYR A 45 -0.17 5.07 -11.95
CA TYR A 45 -0.22 4.41 -13.25
C TYR A 45 -1.66 3.99 -13.60
N PRO A 46 -2.00 3.89 -14.89
CA PRO A 46 -3.29 3.35 -15.31
C PRO A 46 -3.50 1.93 -14.79
N LEU A 47 -4.69 1.63 -14.26
CA LEU A 47 -5.04 0.30 -13.73
C LEU A 47 -4.78 -0.83 -14.75
N LYS A 48 -4.97 -0.56 -16.04
CA LYS A 48 -4.69 -1.49 -17.15
C LYS A 48 -3.22 -1.92 -17.29
N TYR A 49 -2.31 -1.33 -16.53
CA TYR A 49 -0.91 -1.77 -16.51
C TYR A 49 -0.71 -3.02 -15.64
N ILE A 50 -1.65 -3.33 -14.76
CA ILE A 50 -1.66 -4.55 -13.96
C ILE A 50 -2.33 -5.68 -14.77
N PRO A 51 -1.62 -6.78 -15.10
CA PRO A 51 -2.14 -7.83 -15.99
C PRO A 51 -3.44 -8.49 -15.51
N ASN A 52 -3.56 -8.69 -14.20
CA ASN A 52 -4.69 -9.37 -13.57
C ASN A 52 -5.78 -8.40 -13.06
N ALA A 53 -5.71 -7.12 -13.44
CA ALA A 53 -6.73 -6.16 -13.04
C ALA A 53 -8.04 -6.40 -13.80
N ARG A 54 -9.15 -6.38 -13.07
CA ARG A 54 -10.49 -6.43 -13.64
C ARG A 54 -10.87 -5.09 -14.28
N ILE A 55 -11.27 -5.12 -15.54
CA ILE A 55 -11.70 -3.93 -16.30
C ILE A 55 -13.08 -4.23 -16.95
N PRO A 56 -14.15 -3.46 -16.65
CA PRO A 56 -14.20 -2.37 -15.67
C PRO A 56 -14.00 -2.89 -14.24
N ALA A 57 -13.48 -2.04 -13.35
CA ALA A 57 -13.22 -2.36 -11.94
C ALA A 57 -14.53 -2.41 -11.12
N MET A 58 -15.49 -3.24 -11.55
CA MET A 58 -16.82 -3.39 -10.98
C MET A 58 -17.19 -4.87 -10.87
N VAL A 59 -17.93 -5.21 -9.81
CA VAL A 59 -18.50 -6.53 -9.58
C VAL A 59 -19.99 -6.40 -9.29
N GLU A 60 -20.80 -7.37 -9.75
CA GLU A 60 -22.26 -7.33 -9.63
C GLU A 60 -22.80 -7.90 -8.31
N HIS A 61 -21.92 -8.48 -7.49
CA HIS A 61 -22.29 -9.16 -6.25
C HIS A 61 -21.69 -8.46 -5.04
N HIS A 62 -22.36 -8.58 -3.90
CA HIS A 62 -21.86 -8.07 -2.62
C HIS A 62 -20.61 -8.84 -2.16
N PRO A 63 -19.67 -8.17 -1.46
CA PRO A 63 -18.48 -8.82 -0.94
C PRO A 63 -18.86 -9.91 0.07
N LYS A 64 -18.28 -11.10 -0.11
CA LYS A 64 -18.47 -12.24 0.80
C LYS A 64 -17.44 -12.26 1.93
N GLN A 65 -16.34 -11.53 1.77
CA GLN A 65 -15.24 -11.43 2.73
C GLN A 65 -14.91 -9.96 2.96
N ILE A 66 -14.70 -9.60 4.22
CA ILE A 66 -14.22 -8.29 4.65
C ILE A 66 -12.92 -8.56 5.41
N ILE A 67 -11.84 -7.91 4.98
CA ILE A 67 -10.53 -8.01 5.62
C ILE A 67 -10.21 -6.64 6.20
N LEU A 68 -9.95 -6.59 7.51
CA LEU A 68 -9.46 -5.40 8.20
C LEU A 68 -7.95 -5.54 8.33
N LEU A 69 -7.19 -4.72 7.60
CA LEU A 69 -5.73 -4.68 7.70
C LEU A 69 -5.34 -3.74 8.85
N THR A 70 -4.41 -4.18 9.69
CA THR A 70 -3.87 -3.38 10.81
C THR A 70 -2.36 -3.55 10.83
N CYS A 71 -1.65 -2.43 11.00
CA CYS A 71 -0.22 -2.44 11.31
C CYS A 71 -0.07 -2.37 12.83
N ASP A 72 0.05 -3.52 13.50
CA ASP A 72 0.19 -3.57 14.95
C ASP A 72 1.65 -3.40 15.38
N ALA A 73 2.04 -2.17 15.73
CA ALA A 73 3.39 -1.85 16.18
C ALA A 73 3.76 -2.50 17.53
N PHE A 74 2.77 -2.86 18.36
CA PHE A 74 3.02 -3.51 19.66
C PHE A 74 3.14 -5.04 19.55
N GLY A 75 2.80 -5.63 18.39
CA GLY A 75 2.93 -7.07 18.14
C GLY A 75 2.06 -7.94 19.05
N VAL A 76 0.91 -7.43 19.48
CA VAL A 76 -0.04 -8.10 20.39
C VAL A 76 -1.06 -8.93 19.62
N LEU A 77 -1.51 -8.44 18.46
CA LEU A 77 -2.52 -9.09 17.65
C LEU A 77 -1.92 -10.30 16.92
N PRO A 78 -2.67 -11.41 16.81
CA PRO A 78 -2.25 -12.53 15.98
C PRO A 78 -2.24 -12.14 14.49
N PRO A 79 -1.43 -12.80 13.64
CA PRO A 79 -1.35 -12.48 12.21
C PRO A 79 -2.68 -12.55 11.45
N ILE A 80 -3.61 -13.40 11.90
CA ILE A 80 -4.96 -13.51 11.35
C ILE A 80 -5.94 -13.89 12.46
N SER A 81 -7.14 -13.28 12.44
CA SER A 81 -8.25 -13.62 13.33
C SER A 81 -9.56 -13.67 12.57
N LYS A 82 -10.40 -14.67 12.88
CA LYS A 82 -11.78 -14.73 12.40
C LYS A 82 -12.68 -14.03 13.42
N LEU A 83 -13.23 -12.88 13.03
CA LEU A 83 -14.03 -12.04 13.90
C LEU A 83 -15.50 -12.48 13.94
N THR A 84 -16.13 -12.33 15.10
CA THR A 84 -17.59 -12.33 15.23
C THR A 84 -18.17 -11.00 14.73
N GLN A 85 -19.48 -10.92 14.56
CA GLN A 85 -20.14 -9.70 14.09
C GLN A 85 -19.89 -8.50 15.02
N ASP A 86 -19.99 -8.71 16.34
CA ASP A 86 -19.73 -7.66 17.33
C ASP A 86 -18.25 -7.22 17.32
N GLN A 87 -17.33 -8.16 17.13
CA GLN A 87 -15.89 -7.85 17.01
C GLN A 87 -15.59 -7.06 15.73
N VAL A 88 -16.24 -7.37 14.61
CA VAL A 88 -16.09 -6.58 13.38
C VAL A 88 -16.53 -5.14 13.63
N MET A 89 -17.70 -4.93 14.24
CA MET A 89 -18.19 -3.59 14.57
C MET A 89 -17.22 -2.85 15.50
N TYR A 90 -16.73 -3.53 16.54
CA TYR A 90 -15.76 -2.96 17.47
C TYR A 90 -14.47 -2.54 16.76
N HIS A 91 -13.80 -3.46 16.05
CA HIS A 91 -12.53 -3.17 15.39
C HIS A 91 -12.66 -2.14 14.27
N PHE A 92 -13.78 -2.15 13.54
CA PHE A 92 -14.04 -1.16 12.50
C PHE A 92 -14.17 0.26 13.07
N ILE A 93 -14.88 0.42 14.20
CA ILE A 93 -15.03 1.72 14.85
C ILE A 93 -13.73 2.15 15.55
N SER A 94 -13.03 1.22 16.20
CA SER A 94 -11.76 1.51 16.87
C SER A 94 -10.67 1.94 15.88
N GLY A 95 -10.68 1.39 14.66
CA GLY A 95 -9.72 1.78 13.60
C GLY A 95 -8.26 1.59 14.00
N TYR A 96 -7.97 0.66 14.92
CA TYR A 96 -6.63 0.47 15.45
C TYR A 96 -5.65 0.03 14.34
N THR A 97 -4.69 0.89 14.06
CA THR A 97 -3.54 0.65 13.18
C THR A 97 -2.48 1.67 13.50
N ALA A 98 -1.20 1.33 13.32
CA ALA A 98 -0.13 2.30 13.37
C ALA A 98 -0.16 3.19 12.12
N LYS A 99 0.16 4.48 12.31
CA LYS A 99 0.47 5.39 11.21
C LYS A 99 1.86 5.07 10.69
N VAL A 100 1.97 4.71 9.42
CA VAL A 100 3.28 4.49 8.79
C VAL A 100 3.95 5.85 8.56
N ALA A 101 5.24 5.95 8.85
CA ALA A 101 6.04 7.16 8.70
C ALA A 101 5.89 7.76 7.28
N GLY A 102 5.81 9.10 7.23
CA GLY A 102 5.73 9.86 5.97
C GLY A 102 4.34 9.94 5.30
N THR A 103 3.30 9.31 5.85
CA THR A 103 1.93 9.41 5.31
C THR A 103 1.21 10.72 5.65
N GLU A 104 1.56 11.35 6.77
CA GLU A 104 1.10 12.68 7.21
C GLU A 104 2.30 13.58 7.55
N GLU A 105 2.16 14.90 7.39
CA GLU A 105 3.21 15.87 7.70
C GLU A 105 3.57 15.81 9.20
N GLY A 106 4.82 15.48 9.52
CA GLY A 106 5.33 15.44 10.90
C GLY A 106 5.46 14.04 11.51
N VAL A 107 4.87 13.00 10.92
CA VAL A 107 4.98 11.61 11.43
C VAL A 107 6.26 10.96 10.91
N LYS A 108 7.24 10.73 11.80
CA LYS A 108 8.55 10.13 11.48
C LYS A 108 8.76 8.72 12.04
N GLU A 109 7.93 8.28 12.97
CA GLU A 109 7.96 6.94 13.56
C GLU A 109 6.53 6.38 13.62
N PRO A 110 6.35 5.04 13.72
CA PRO A 110 5.03 4.45 13.87
C PRO A 110 4.34 4.94 15.16
N GLU A 111 3.20 5.62 15.00
CA GLU A 111 2.31 6.09 16.08
C GLU A 111 0.99 5.31 16.12
#